data_AF-A0A853G950-F1
#
_entry.id   AF-A0A853G950-F1
#
_cell.length_a   1.000
_cell.length_b   1.000
_cell.length_c   1.000
_cell.angle_alpha   90.00
_cell.angle_beta   90.00
_cell.angle_gamma   90.00
#
_symmetry.space_group_name_H-M   'P 1'
#
loop_
_entity.id
_entity.type
_entity.pdbx_description
1 polymer ?
#
loop_
_entity_poly.entity_id
_entity_poly.type
_entity_poly.pdbx_seq_one_letter_code
_entity_poly.pdbx_strand_id
1 'polypeptide(L)' 'MSEDLITSQSVVALAHIADLPLSSARQQAALPILQAWVPAANALSQRMAGDEVRDQLPGTIFTLGARR' A
#
# COMPACT_ATOMS: atom_id res chain seq x y z
N MET A 1 -15.54 12.37 8.53
CA MET A 1 -14.58 11.36 8.07
C MET A 1 -13.22 11.98 8.25
N SER A 2 -12.39 11.45 9.15
CA SER A 2 -11.06 12.00 9.38
C SER A 2 -10.24 11.75 8.12
N GLU A 3 -9.78 12.80 7.45
CA GLU A 3 -8.76 12.65 6.41
C GLU A 3 -7.55 12.01 7.09
N ASP A 4 -7.18 10.80 6.67
CA ASP A 4 -5.94 10.13 7.08
C ASP A 4 -4.75 10.93 6.53
N LEU A 5 -4.47 12.06 7.18
CA LEU A 5 -3.39 12.97 6.81
C LEU A 5 -2.07 12.28 7.14
N ILE A 6 -1.38 11.81 6.10
CA ILE A 6 -0.01 11.31 6.23
C ILE A 6 0.89 12.49 6.59
N THR A 7 1.57 12.38 7.74
CA THR A 7 2.49 13.39 8.27
C THR A 7 3.94 12.93 8.18
N SER A 8 4.90 13.85 8.38
CA SER A 8 6.32 13.49 8.49
C SER A 8 6.58 12.46 9.59
N GLN A 9 5.85 12.53 10.71
CA GLN A 9 5.97 11.55 11.80
C GLN A 9 5.50 10.16 11.36
N SER A 10 4.44 10.09 10.55
CA SER A 10 3.96 8.84 9.94
C SER A 10 5.06 8.21 9.08
N VAL A 11 5.79 8.99 8.28
CA VAL A 11 6.90 8.48 7.45
C VAL A 11 8.02 7.89 8.29
N VAL A 12 8.40 8.55 9.39
CA VAL A 12 9.41 8.04 10.32
C VAL A 12 8.97 6.72 10.95
N ALA A 13 7.72 6.66 11.42
CA ALA A 13 7.16 5.45 12.02
C ALA A 13 7.10 4.29 11.01
N LEU A 14 6.66 4.55 9.78
CA LEU A 14 6.61 3.55 8.70
C LEU A 14 8.00 3.04 8.32
N ALA A 15 8.99 3.93 8.23
CA ALA A 15 10.38 3.54 7.97
C ALA A 15 10.93 2.62 9.07
N HIS A 16 10.62 2.92 10.34
CA HIS A 16 11.00 2.08 11.46
C HIS A 16 10.30 0.70 11.44
N ILE A 17 8.99 0.67 11.18
CA ILE A 17 8.22 -0.58 11.09
C ILE A 17 8.72 -1.47 9.94
N ALA A 18 9.10 -0.86 8.83
CA ALA A 18 9.63 -1.55 7.66
C ALA A 18 11.12 -1.94 7.79
N ASP A 19 11.77 -1.61 8.92
CA ASP A 19 13.21 -1.76 9.13
C ASP A 19 14.04 -1.13 7.98
N LEU A 20 13.60 0.03 7.51
CA LEU A 20 14.26 0.80 6.44
C LEU A 20 15.02 1.97 7.06
N PRO A 21 16.37 1.95 7.09
CA PRO A 21 17.17 3.05 7.62
C PRO A 21 17.22 4.21 6.61
N LEU A 22 16.12 4.95 6.49
CA LEU A 22 16.01 6.10 5.61
C LEU A 22 16.70 7.32 6.23
N SER A 23 17.56 7.98 5.45
CA SER A 23 18.07 9.31 5.80
C SER A 23 16.93 10.35 5.82
N SER A 24 17.13 11.46 6.54
CA SER A 24 16.13 12.53 6.63
C SER A 24 15.70 13.07 5.26
N ALA A 25 16.62 13.18 4.30
CA ALA A 25 16.31 13.59 2.94
C ALA A 25 15.37 12.60 2.23
N ARG A 26 15.55 11.29 2.44
CA ARG A 26 14.66 10.27 1.88
C ARG A 26 13.30 10.25 2.56
N GLN A 27 13.24 10.48 3.88
CA GLN A 27 11.98 10.62 4.60
C GLN A 27 11.17 11.81 4.09
N GLN A 28 11.82 12.96 3.87
CA GLN A 28 11.20 14.15 3.28
C GLN A 28 10.70 13.89 1.86
N ALA A 29 11.48 13.18 1.03
CA ALA A 29 11.07 12.82 -0.33
C ALA A 29 9.88 11.82 -0.35
N ALA A 30 9.79 10.94 0.65
CA ALA A 30 8.72 9.94 0.73
C ALA A 30 7.36 10.53 1.15
N LEU A 31 7.35 11.61 1.93
CA LEU A 31 6.12 12.24 2.43
C LEU A 31 5.11 12.59 1.32
N PRO A 32 5.44 13.39 0.28
CA PRO A 32 4.48 13.74 -0.75
C PRO A 32 4.03 12.52 -1.58
N ILE A 33 4.90 11.52 -1.74
CA ILE A 33 4.56 10.27 -2.45
C ILE A 33 3.48 9.51 -1.66
N LEU A 34 3.69 9.33 -0.36
CA LEU A 34 2.75 8.63 0.50
C LEU A 34 1.44 9.40 0.66
N GLN A 35 1.50 10.73 0.74
CA GLN A 35 0.30 11.59 0.76
C GLN A 35 -0.55 11.42 -0.51
N ALA A 36 0.07 11.24 -1.68
CA ALA A 36 -0.66 10.99 -2.93
C ALA A 36 -1.15 9.54 -3.04
N TRP A 37 -0.34 8.57 -2.62
CA TRP A 37 -0.60 7.14 -2.86
C TRP A 37 -1.57 6.51 -1.86
N VAL A 38 -1.42 6.81 -0.56
CA VAL A 38 -2.20 6.16 0.51
C VAL A 38 -3.71 6.37 0.35
N PRO A 39 -4.23 7.57 0.05
CA PRO A 39 -5.67 7.75 -0.16
C PRO A 39 -6.21 6.90 -1.32
N ALA A 40 -5.47 6.81 -2.43
CA ALA A 40 -5.85 6.00 -3.59
C ALA A 40 -5.83 4.50 -3.26
N ALA A 41 -4.80 4.04 -2.54
CA ALA A 41 -4.69 2.66 -2.08
C ALA A 41 -5.84 2.30 -1.12
N ASN A 42 -6.18 3.19 -0.18
CA ASN A 42 -7.27 2.99 0.77
C ASN A 42 -8.63 2.95 0.05
N ALA A 43 -8.87 3.85 -0.91
CA ALA A 43 -10.09 3.84 -1.71
C ALA A 43 -10.23 2.54 -2.52
N LEU A 44 -9.13 2.03 -3.09
CA LEU A 44 -9.13 0.73 -3.76
C LEU A 44 -9.42 -0.40 -2.77
N SER A 45 -8.77 -0.40 -1.61
CA SER A 45 -8.99 -1.41 -0.57
C SER A 45 -10.45 -1.46 -0.10
N GLN A 46 -11.07 -0.30 0.11
CA GLN A 46 -12.50 -0.21 0.45
C GLN A 46 -13.40 -0.80 -0.65
N ARG A 47 -13.09 -0.52 -1.92
CA ARG A 47 -13.82 -1.13 -3.05
C ARG A 47 -13.65 -2.65 -3.09
N MET A 48 -12.43 -3.13 -2.88
CA MET A 48 -12.09 -4.57 -2.84
C MET A 48 -12.71 -5.30 -1.63
N ALA A 49 -13.05 -4.56 -0.58
CA ALA A 49 -13.77 -5.09 0.59
C ALA A 49 -15.30 -5.06 0.43
N GLY A 50 -15.81 -4.53 -0.69
CA GLY A 50 -17.25 -4.46 -0.98
C GLY A 50 -17.85 -5.83 -1.27
N ASP A 51 -19.15 -5.98 -0.95
CA ASP A 51 -19.86 -7.26 -1.08
C ASP A 51 -19.85 -7.84 -2.52
N GLU A 52 -19.72 -6.99 -3.54
CA GLU A 52 -19.66 -7.41 -4.96
C GLU A 52 -18.38 -8.16 -5.36
N VAL A 53 -17.30 -7.97 -4.59
CA VAL A 53 -15.96 -8.53 -4.86
C VAL A 53 -15.45 -9.40 -3.72
N ARG A 54 -16.18 -9.47 -2.60
CA ARG A 54 -15.82 -10.21 -1.39
C ARG A 54 -15.58 -11.70 -1.61
N ASP A 55 -16.37 -12.31 -2.48
CA ASP A 55 -16.28 -13.74 -2.82
C ASP A 55 -15.45 -14.00 -4.10
N GLN A 56 -14.88 -12.95 -4.70
CA GLN A 56 -14.03 -13.10 -5.88
C GLN A 56 -12.62 -13.52 -5.45
N LEU A 57 -12.35 -14.82 -5.55
CA LEU A 57 -10.99 -15.33 -5.40
C LEU A 57 -10.15 -14.94 -6.63
N PRO A 58 -8.88 -14.54 -6.46
CA PRO A 58 -7.99 -14.34 -7.60
C PRO A 58 -7.88 -15.64 -8.37
N GLY A 59 -8.28 -15.61 -9.65
CA GLY A 59 -8.21 -16.74 -10.58
C GLY A 59 -6.75 -17.14 -10.84
N THR A 60 -6.16 -17.89 -9.91
CA THR A 60 -4.79 -18.38 -10.04
C THR A 60 -4.79 -19.62 -10.93
N ILE A 61 -4.36 -19.47 -12.18
CA ILE A 61 -4.16 -20.59 -13.10
C ILE A 61 -2.73 -21.08 -12.95
N PHE A 62 -2.55 -22.29 -12.40
CA PHE A 62 -1.25 -22.97 -12.42
C PHE A 62 -1.03 -23.57 -13.81
N THR A 63 -0.11 -22.99 -14.58
CA THR A 63 0.35 -23.62 -15.82
C THR A 63 1.32 -24.74 -15.47
N LEU A 64 0.95 -25.99 -15.76
CA LEU A 64 1.87 -27.12 -15.67
C LEU A 64 2.93 -26.92 -16.75
N GLY A 65 4.14 -26.52 -16.35
CA GLY A 65 5.27 -26.36 -17.25
C GLY A 65 5.47 -27.64 -18.06
N ALA A 66 5.27 -27.56 -19.37
CA ALA A 66 5.56 -28.65 -20.28
C ALA A 66 7.06 -28.95 -20.20
N ARG A 67 7.44 -30.01 -19.49
CA ARG A 67 8.79 -30.59 -19.61
C ARG A 67 8.93 -31.07 -21.06
N ARG A 68 9.84 -30.46 -21.80
CA ARG A 68 10.45 -31.03 -23.01
C ARG A 68 11.87 -31.44 -22.66
#